data_AF-S3B5H7-F1
#
_entry.id   AF-S3B5H7-F1
#
_cell.length_a   1.000
_cell.length_b   1.000
_cell.length_c   1.000
_cell.angle_alpha   90.00
_cell.angle_beta   90.00
_cell.angle_gamma   90.00
#
_symmetry.space_group_name_H-M   'P 1'
#
loop_
_entity.id
_entity.type
_entity.pdbx_description
1 polymer ?
#
loop_
_entity_poly.entity_id
_entity_poly.type
_entity_poly.pdbx_seq_one_letter_code
_entity_poly.pdbx_strand_id
1 'polypeptide(L)'
;MTMPTPFEPDEFDRITAQLPHLSAWQAAWNEAAEELADTSIVEIYPEDIGRLAFELLPEHERDEALGALFYCWWAAMQNDREQLAHAEGGDQ
;
A
#
# COMPACT_ATOMS: atom_id res chain seq x y z
N MET A 1 -36.04 28.54 -8.03
CA MET A 1 -34.81 27.73 -8.01
C MET A 1 -35.15 26.43 -7.31
N THR A 2 -35.30 25.34 -8.07
CA THR A 2 -35.52 23.99 -7.51
C THR A 2 -34.15 23.47 -7.09
N MET A 3 -33.98 23.14 -5.81
CA MET A 3 -32.79 22.45 -5.33
C MET A 3 -32.72 21.07 -6.00
N PRO A 4 -31.56 20.62 -6.50
CA PRO A 4 -31.44 19.26 -7.02
C PRO A 4 -31.79 18.27 -5.89
N THR A 5 -32.62 17.30 -6.20
CA THR A 5 -32.96 16.20 -5.29
C THR A 5 -31.68 15.50 -4.84
N PRO A 6 -31.55 15.15 -3.54
CA PRO A 6 -30.40 14.40 -3.05
C PRO A 6 -30.26 13.09 -3.85
N PHE A 7 -29.04 12.77 -4.27
CA PHE A 7 -28.74 11.49 -4.89
C PHE A 7 -28.91 10.39 -3.83
N GLU A 8 -29.87 9.48 -4.04
CA GLU A 8 -30.04 8.32 -3.18
C GLU A 8 -29.08 7.23 -3.69
N PRO A 9 -28.10 6.79 -2.88
CA PRO A 9 -27.13 5.78 -3.31
C PRO A 9 -27.85 4.47 -3.62
N ASP A 10 -27.53 3.90 -4.77
CA ASP A 10 -28.12 2.65 -5.24
C ASP A 10 -27.57 1.43 -4.51
N GLU A 11 -27.98 0.23 -4.90
CA GLU A 11 -27.53 -1.01 -4.25
C GLU A 11 -26.01 -1.22 -4.42
N PHE A 12 -25.45 -0.86 -5.58
CA PHE A 12 -24.02 -0.98 -5.84
C PHE A 12 -23.21 -0.01 -4.97
N ASP A 13 -23.66 1.24 -4.85
CA ASP A 13 -23.05 2.24 -3.97
C ASP A 13 -23.04 1.79 -2.50
N ARG A 14 -24.15 1.20 -2.02
CA ARG A 14 -24.27 0.72 -0.63
C ARG A 14 -23.36 -0.46 -0.33
N ILE A 15 -23.15 -1.34 -1.31
CA ILE A 15 -22.25 -2.48 -1.18
C ILE A 15 -20.80 -1.99 -1.21
N THR A 16 -20.45 -1.14 -2.16
CA THR A 16 -19.06 -0.68 -2.34
C THR A 16 -18.61 0.31 -1.27
N ALA A 17 -19.52 1.09 -0.66
CA ALA A 17 -19.20 1.97 0.46
C ALA A 17 -18.70 1.24 1.73
N GLN A 18 -18.91 -0.07 1.82
CA GLN A 18 -18.42 -0.89 2.94
C GLN A 18 -17.06 -1.51 2.64
N LEU A 19 -16.56 -1.41 1.41
CA LEU A 19 -15.27 -1.93 1.04
C LEU A 19 -14.16 -1.03 1.61
N PRO A 20 -13.04 -1.61 2.04
CA PRO A 20 -11.89 -0.81 2.45
C PRO A 20 -11.40 0.04 1.28
N HIS A 21 -11.23 1.35 1.53
CA HIS A 21 -10.62 2.25 0.55
C HIS A 21 -9.14 1.90 0.40
N LEU A 22 -8.73 1.52 -0.80
CA LEU A 22 -7.33 1.38 -1.16
C LEU A 22 -6.75 2.75 -1.51
N SER A 23 -5.59 3.06 -0.95
CA SER A 23 -4.78 4.20 -1.42
C SER A 23 -4.26 3.93 -2.84
N ALA A 24 -3.90 4.99 -3.57
CA ALA A 24 -3.28 4.87 -4.89
C ALA A 24 -2.01 4.00 -4.83
N TRP A 25 -1.21 4.15 -3.76
CA TRP A 25 -0.03 3.32 -3.52
C TRP A 25 -0.37 1.83 -3.35
N GLN A 26 -1.40 1.48 -2.57
CA GLN A 26 -1.79 0.08 -2.37
C GLN A 26 -2.34 -0.54 -3.65
N ALA A 27 -3.09 0.22 -4.45
CA ALA A 27 -3.57 -0.24 -5.74
C ALA A 27 -2.40 -0.55 -6.68
N ALA A 28 -1.45 0.39 -6.82
CA ALA A 28 -0.25 0.22 -7.65
C ALA A 28 0.65 -0.94 -7.18
N TRP A 29 0.77 -1.13 -5.87
CA TRP A 29 1.51 -2.26 -5.29
C TRP A 29 0.91 -3.61 -5.69
N ASN A 30 -0.41 -3.75 -5.56
CA ASN A 30 -1.10 -4.99 -5.92
C ASN A 30 -0.96 -5.31 -7.41
N GLU A 31 -1.14 -4.30 -8.27
CA GLU A 31 -0.97 -4.44 -9.71
C GLU A 31 0.47 -4.87 -10.07
N ALA A 32 1.48 -4.20 -9.50
CA ALA A 32 2.88 -4.56 -9.70
C ALA A 32 3.21 -5.98 -9.22
N ALA A 33 2.62 -6.41 -8.10
CA ALA A 33 2.82 -7.76 -7.57
C ALA A 33 2.21 -8.83 -8.50
N GLU A 34 1.02 -8.57 -9.05
CA GLU A 34 0.37 -9.46 -10.02
C GLU A 34 1.18 -9.53 -11.33
N GLU A 35 1.67 -8.41 -11.84
CA GLU A 35 2.47 -8.35 -13.06
C GLU A 35 3.78 -9.14 -12.92
N LEU A 36 4.50 -8.95 -11.80
CA LEU A 36 5.74 -9.69 -11.54
C LEU A 36 5.48 -11.18 -11.30
N ALA A 37 4.36 -11.54 -10.66
CA ALA A 37 3.99 -12.93 -10.42
C ALA A 37 3.68 -13.70 -11.72
N ASP A 38 3.18 -13.03 -12.76
CA ASP A 38 2.98 -13.64 -14.09
C ASP A 38 4.29 -13.78 -14.88
N THR A 39 5.38 -13.17 -14.40
CA THR A 39 6.69 -13.26 -15.03
C THR A 39 7.39 -14.56 -14.61
N SER A 40 8.15 -15.20 -15.51
CA SER A 40 8.93 -16.42 -15.21
C SER A 40 10.17 -16.20 -14.34
N ILE A 41 10.19 -15.10 -13.57
CA ILE A 41 11.29 -14.72 -12.69
C ILE A 41 11.29 -15.64 -11.46
N VAL A 42 12.47 -16.18 -11.14
CA VAL A 42 12.64 -17.21 -10.10
C VAL A 42 12.55 -16.63 -8.68
N GLU A 43 12.93 -15.37 -8.50
CA GLU A 43 12.85 -14.67 -7.21
C GLU A 43 12.35 -13.25 -7.41
N ILE A 44 11.25 -12.92 -6.72
CA ILE A 44 10.67 -11.58 -6.70
C ILE A 44 10.90 -11.03 -5.30
N TYR A 45 11.59 -9.90 -5.20
CA TYR A 45 11.82 -9.22 -3.94
C TYR A 45 10.80 -8.09 -3.73
N PRO A 46 10.45 -7.76 -2.47
CA PRO A 46 9.55 -6.64 -2.18
C PRO A 46 10.00 -5.31 -2.82
N GLU A 47 11.31 -5.10 -2.97
CA GLU A 47 11.90 -3.93 -3.62
C GLU A 47 11.59 -3.87 -5.12
N ASP A 48 11.48 -5.01 -5.79
CA ASP A 48 11.11 -5.07 -7.21
C ASP A 48 9.65 -4.64 -7.41
N ILE A 49 8.77 -5.15 -6.54
CA ILE A 49 7.34 -4.76 -6.51
C ILE A 49 7.21 -3.27 -6.22
N GLY A 50 7.91 -2.78 -5.19
CA GLY A 50 7.88 -1.38 -4.79
C GLY A 50 8.40 -0.43 -5.87
N ARG A 51 9.46 -0.81 -6.59
CA ARG A 51 9.98 -0.02 -7.72
C ARG A 51 8.94 0.05 -8.83
N LEU A 52 8.39 -1.09 -9.26
CA LEU A 52 7.39 -1.12 -10.34
C LEU A 52 6.13 -0.34 -9.95
N ALA A 53 5.62 -0.53 -8.73
CA ALA A 53 4.48 0.22 -8.21
C ALA A 53 4.70 1.74 -8.22
N PHE A 54 5.91 2.18 -7.87
CA PHE A 54 6.26 3.60 -7.90
C PHE A 54 6.37 4.17 -9.33
N GLU A 55 6.84 3.36 -10.27
CA GLU A 55 6.88 3.73 -11.69
C GLU A 55 5.48 3.85 -12.30
N LEU A 56 4.57 2.95 -11.95
CA LEU A 56 3.18 2.94 -12.39
C LEU A 56 2.34 4.10 -11.83
N LEU A 57 2.75 4.68 -10.70
CA LEU A 57 2.02 5.78 -10.09
C LEU A 57 2.06 7.06 -10.93
N PRO A 58 0.91 7.76 -11.06
CA PRO A 58 0.87 9.12 -11.57
C PRO A 58 1.79 10.05 -10.76
N GLU A 59 2.46 11.00 -11.42
CA GLU A 59 3.44 11.87 -10.76
C GLU A 59 2.90 12.63 -9.54
N HIS A 60 1.62 13.02 -9.55
CA HIS A 60 0.99 13.75 -8.45
C HIS A 60 0.71 12.89 -7.20
N GLU A 61 0.67 11.56 -7.35
CA GLU A 61 0.47 10.61 -6.24
C GLU A 61 1.80 10.15 -5.62
N ARG A 62 2.93 10.44 -6.26
CA ARG A 62 4.25 9.96 -5.83
C ARG A 62 4.69 10.55 -4.50
N ASP A 63 4.33 11.81 -4.21
CA ASP A 63 4.67 12.45 -2.93
C ASP A 63 4.00 11.73 -1.74
N GLU A 64 2.74 11.34 -1.89
CA GLU A 64 2.02 10.56 -0.86
C GLU A 64 2.62 9.16 -0.72
N ALA A 65 2.94 8.51 -1.85
CA ALA A 65 3.60 7.21 -1.87
C ALA A 65 4.97 7.22 -1.16
N LEU A 66 5.77 8.27 -1.35
CA LEU A 66 7.05 8.43 -0.64
C LEU A 66 6.84 8.54 0.88
N GLY A 67 5.76 9.20 1.32
CA GLY A 67 5.37 9.23 2.73
C GLY A 67 5.07 7.84 3.29
N ALA A 68 4.28 7.05 2.56
CA ALA A 68 3.95 5.67 2.94
C ALA A 68 5.21 4.77 2.99
N LEU A 69 6.06 4.83 1.95
CA LEU A 69 7.32 4.10 1.88
C LEU A 69 8.26 4.45 3.04
N PHE A 70 8.40 5.74 3.35
CA PHE A 70 9.24 6.20 4.45
C PHE A 70 8.72 5.67 5.79
N TYR A 71 7.41 5.73 6.03
CA TYR A 71 6.81 5.22 7.26
C TYR A 71 7.00 3.70 7.42
N CYS A 72 6.81 2.93 6.34
CA CYS A 72 7.06 1.49 6.32
C CYS A 72 8.53 1.16 6.67
N TRP A 73 9.49 1.86 6.04
CA TRP A 73 10.91 1.69 6.34
C TRP A 73 11.22 2.02 7.81
N TRP A 74 10.71 3.15 8.30
CA TRP A 74 10.92 3.54 9.70
C TRP A 74 10.34 2.51 10.67
N ALA A 75 9.12 2.02 10.43
CA ALA A 75 8.48 1.01 11.26
C ALA A 75 9.27 -0.32 11.28
N ALA A 76 9.75 -0.76 10.11
CA ALA A 76 10.59 -1.96 10.01
C ALA A 76 11.90 -1.80 10.79
N MET A 77 12.55 -0.63 10.68
CA MET A 77 13.75 -0.31 11.45
C MET A 77 13.48 -0.29 12.96
N GLN A 78 12.35 0.25 13.42
CA GLN A 78 12.02 0.22 14.86
C GLN A 78 11.78 -1.20 15.36
N ASN A 79 11.03 -2.00 14.61
CA ASN A 79 10.78 -3.40 14.95
C ASN A 79 12.10 -4.19 15.03
N ASP A 80 13.04 -3.97 14.11
CA ASP A 80 14.37 -4.61 14.17
C ASP A 80 15.13 -4.25 15.45
N ARG A 81 15.10 -2.98 15.86
CA ARG A 81 15.73 -2.51 17.10
C ARG A 81 15.09 -3.11 18.35
N GLU A 82 13.77 -3.22 18.38
CA GLU A 82 13.04 -3.87 19.48
C GLU A 82 13.41 -5.36 19.57
N GLN A 83 13.46 -6.05 18.43
CA GLN A 83 13.82 -7.46 18.37
C GLN A 83 15.26 -7.72 18.84
N LEU A 84 16.21 -6.87 18.46
CA LEU A 84 17.59 -6.93 18.96
C LEU A 84 17.67 -6.70 20.47
N ALA A 85 16.94 -5.70 20.99
CA ALA A 85 16.88 -5.44 22.43
C ALA A 85 16.29 -6.61 23.22
N HIS A 86 15.29 -7.32 22.67
CA HIS A 86 14.73 -8.53 23.25
C HIS A 86 15.69 -9.72 23.20
N ALA A 87 16.51 -9.84 22.15
CA ALA A 87 17.51 -10.90 22.03
C ALA A 87 18.70 -10.71 22.99
N GLU A 88 19.11 -9.47 23.26
CA GLU A 88 20.21 -9.14 24.17
C GLU A 88 19.81 -9.17 25.66
N GLY A 89 18.52 -9.03 25.99
CA GLY A 89 18.00 -9.11 27.35
C GLY A 89 17.65 -10.53 27.85
N GLY A 90 17.84 -11.56 27.01
CA GLY A 90 17.47 -12.95 27.29
C GLY A 90 18.56 -13.81 27.93
N ASP A 91 19.73 -13.26 28.22
CA ASP A 91 20.84 -13.95 28.92
C ASP A 91 20.93 -13.45 30.37
N GLN A 92 20.10 -14.03 31.25
CA GLN A 92 20.25 -13.96 32.72
C GLN A 92 19.87 -15.29 33.37
#